data_AF-A0ABC8D2N8-F1
#
_entry.id   AF-A0ABC8D2N8-F1
#
_cell.length_a   1.000
_cell.length_b   1.000
_cell.length_c   1.000
_cell.angle_alpha   90.00
_cell.angle_beta   90.00
_cell.angle_gamma   90.00
#
_symmetry.space_group_name_H-M   'P 1'
#
loop_
_entity.id
_entity.type
_entity.pdbx_description
1 polymer ?
#
loop_
_entity_poly.entity_id
_entity_poly.type
_entity_poly.pdbx_seq_one_letter_code
_entity_poly.pdbx_strand_id
1 'polypeptide(L)' 'MDHADYDKALYYTHRSQWDNLLILMVRTKDDLLSKRIEYFLHAYHFEYDHAVLEKELYSLLGYIDHATELAYEDQLAMLT' A
#
# COMPACT_ATOMS: atom_id res chain seq x y z
N MET A 1 2.70 -5.67 12.83
CA MET A 1 2.34 -5.59 11.40
C MET A 1 2.52 -6.96 10.79
N ASP A 2 1.70 -7.32 9.81
CA ASP A 2 2.04 -8.46 8.96
C ASP A 2 2.91 -7.93 7.82
N HIS A 3 4.22 -8.18 7.86
CA HIS A 3 5.17 -7.70 6.83
C HIS A 3 4.76 -8.14 5.42
N ALA A 4 4.02 -9.25 5.31
CA ALA A 4 3.49 -9.73 4.04
C ALA A 4 2.43 -8.79 3.42
N ASP A 5 1.85 -7.87 4.19
CA ASP A 5 0.86 -6.93 3.65
C ASP A 5 1.49 -5.91 2.71
N TYR A 6 2.74 -5.50 2.93
CA TYR A 6 3.43 -4.57 2.02
C TYR A 6 3.79 -5.23 0.70
N ASP A 7 4.32 -6.45 0.74
CA ASP A 7 4.59 -7.24 -0.46
C ASP A 7 3.33 -7.49 -1.27
N LYS A 8 2.22 -7.85 -0.60
CA LYS A 8 0.90 -8.01 -1.23
C LYS A 8 0.42 -6.70 -1.85
N ALA A 9 0.51 -5.58 -1.13
CA ALA A 9 0.07 -4.27 -1.62
C ALA A 9 0.87 -3.87 -2.87
N LEU A 10 2.19 -4.03 -2.86
CA LEU A 10 3.05 -3.76 -4.00
C LEU A 10 2.69 -4.65 -5.20
N TYR A 11 2.57 -5.95 -4.97
CA TYR A 11 2.24 -6.93 -6.00
C TYR A 11 0.87 -6.66 -6.64
N TYR A 12 -0.17 -6.44 -5.83
CA TYR A 12 -1.51 -6.14 -6.31
C TYR A 12 -1.55 -4.80 -7.06
N THR A 13 -0.81 -3.80 -6.59
CA THR A 13 -0.75 -2.49 -7.25
C THR A 13 -0.10 -2.60 -8.63
N HIS A 14 1.07 -3.25 -8.73
CA HIS A 14 1.78 -3.44 -9.99
C HIS A 14 0.99 -4.31 -11.01
N ARG A 15 0.19 -5.27 -10.53
CA ARG A 15 -0.61 -6.16 -11.37
C ARG A 15 -2.03 -5.64 -11.63
N SER A 16 -2.35 -4.45 -11.13
CA SER A 16 -3.68 -3.85 -11.21
C SER A 16 -4.80 -4.76 -10.68
N GLN A 17 -4.52 -5.51 -9.61
CA GLN A 17 -5.48 -6.38 -8.94
C GLN A 17 -6.27 -5.61 -7.87
N TRP A 18 -7.10 -4.67 -8.30
CA TRP A 18 -7.79 -3.72 -7.41
C TRP A 18 -8.74 -4.39 -6.41
N ASP A 19 -9.40 -5.48 -6.79
CA ASP A 19 -10.25 -6.25 -5.87
C ASP A 19 -9.44 -6.86 -4.72
N ASN A 20 -8.25 -7.40 -5.02
CA ASN A 20 -7.35 -7.94 -4.00
C ASN A 20 -6.77 -6.83 -3.12
N LEU A 21 -6.51 -5.65 -3.70
CA LEU A 21 -6.06 -4.47 -2.97
C LEU A 21 -7.15 -3.95 -2.03
N LEU A 22 -8.42 -3.95 -2.47
CA LEU A 22 -9.58 -3.62 -1.63
C LEU A 22 -9.77 -4.63 -0.49
N ILE A 23 -9.62 -5.94 -0.76
CA ILE A 23 -9.67 -6.96 0.30
C ILE A 23 -8.54 -6.76 1.32
N LEU A 24 -7.33 -6.42 0.85
CA LEU A 24 -6.20 -6.13 1.71
C LEU A 24 -6.45 -4.89 2.58
N MET A 25 -6.99 -3.81 2.01
CA MET A 25 -7.38 -2.58 2.72
C MET A 25 -8.28 -2.86 3.92
N VAL A 26 -9.25 -3.77 3.77
CA VAL A 26 -10.20 -4.14 4.84
C VAL A 26 -9.56 -5.03 5.90
N ARG A 27 -8.53 -5.81 5.55
CA ARG A 27 -7.96 -6.85 6.41
C ARG A 27 -6.70 -6.43 7.16
N THR A 28 -5.92 -5.53 6.58
CA THR A 28 -4.68 -5.07 7.20
C THR A 28 -4.97 -4.37 8.52
N LYS A 29 -4.07 -4.50 9.49
CA LYS A 29 -4.13 -3.80 10.78
C LYS A 29 -3.36 -2.47 10.76
N ASP A 30 -2.76 -2.13 9.63
CA ASP A 30 -2.08 -0.88 9.42
C ASP A 30 -3.08 0.14 8.86
N ASP A 31 -3.53 1.04 9.74
CA ASP A 31 -4.49 2.10 9.40
C ASP A 31 -3.96 3.04 8.31
N LEU A 32 -2.65 3.27 8.26
CA LEU A 32 -2.05 4.17 7.27
C LEU A 32 -1.95 3.51 5.90
N LEU A 33 -1.59 2.22 5.85
CA LEU A 33 -1.66 1.43 4.62
C LEU A 33 -3.10 1.39 4.09
N SER A 34 -4.06 1.05 4.97
CA SER A 34 -5.48 0.99 4.64
C SER A 34 -5.96 2.32 4.04
N LYS A 35 -5.65 3.44 4.69
CA LYS A 35 -6.06 4.77 4.22
C LYS A 35 -5.46 5.15 2.86
N ARG A 36 -4.19 4.80 2.62
CA ARG A 36 -3.53 5.08 1.33
C ARG A 36 -4.11 4.23 0.20
N ILE A 37 -4.43 2.97 0.47
CA ILE A 37 -5.14 2.12 -0.49
C ILE A 37 -6.53 2.70 -0.80
N GLU A 38 -7.27 3.16 0.22
CA GLU A 38 -8.59 3.79 0.04
C GLU A 38 -8.51 5.01 -0.89
N TYR A 39 -7.56 5.93 -0.66
CA TYR A 39 -7.39 7.12 -1.50
C TYR A 39 -7.00 6.77 -2.93
N PHE A 40 -6.08 5.82 -3.12
CA PHE A 40 -5.73 5.36 -4.45
C PHE A 40 -6.93 4.73 -5.18
N LEU A 41 -7.67 3.82 -4.54
CA LEU A 41 -8.84 3.19 -5.15
C LEU A 41 -9.95 4.19 -5.45
N HIS A 42 -10.18 5.16 -4.58
CA HIS A 42 -11.13 6.25 -4.83
C HIS A 42 -10.69 7.08 -6.03
N ALA A 43 -9.43 7.51 -6.07
CA ALA A 43 -8.89 8.28 -7.18
C ALA A 43 -9.02 7.53 -8.51
N TYR A 44 -8.73 6.22 -8.51
CA TYR A 44 -8.83 5.39 -9.70
C TYR A 44 -10.26 5.28 -10.25
N HIS A 45 -11.28 5.24 -9.39
CA HIS A 45 -12.67 5.03 -9.81
C HIS A 45 -13.43 6.34 -10.09
N PHE A 46 -13.09 7.43 -9.42
CA PHE A 46 -13.93 8.63 -9.38
C PHE A 46 -13.25 9.91 -9.89
N GLU A 47 -11.92 9.97 -9.91
CA GLU A 47 -11.22 11.20 -10.30
C GLU A 47 -11.01 11.25 -11.81
N TYR A 48 -11.35 12.39 -12.40
CA TYR A 48 -11.12 12.66 -13.83
C TYR A 48 -9.72 13.26 -14.08
N ASP A 49 -9.11 13.85 -13.06
CA ASP A 49 -7.78 14.44 -13.13
C ASP A 49 -6.69 13.37 -12.91
N HIS A 50 -5.92 13.10 -13.95
CA HIS A 50 -4.82 12.13 -13.91
C HIS A 50 -3.72 12.51 -12.92
N ALA A 51 -3.52 13.81 -12.64
CA ALA A 51 -2.52 14.23 -11.66
C ALA A 51 -2.90 13.79 -10.23
N VAL A 52 -4.20 13.70 -9.92
CA VAL A 52 -4.69 13.22 -8.62
C VAL A 52 -4.44 11.72 -8.49
N LEU A 53 -4.76 10.94 -9.53
CA LEU A 53 -4.49 9.50 -9.54
C LEU A 53 -3.00 9.21 -9.38
N GLU A 54 -2.15 9.89 -10.15
CA GLU A 54 -0.70 9.73 -10.08
C GLU A 54 -0.15 10.08 -8.69
N LYS A 55 -0.62 11.19 -8.10
CA LYS A 55 -0.26 11.59 -6.73
C LYS A 55 -0.61 10.51 -5.71
N GLU A 56 -1.82 9.96 -5.76
CA GLU A 56 -2.25 8.94 -4.79
C GLU A 56 -1.55 7.60 -5.02
N LEU A 57 -1.22 7.26 -6.28
CA LEU A 57 -0.39 6.10 -6.59
C LEU A 57 1.02 6.22 -5.98
N TYR A 58 1.71 7.33 -6.20
CA TYR A 58 3.04 7.54 -5.59
C TYR A 58 2.98 7.64 -4.07
N SER A 59 1.91 8.22 -3.53
CA SER A 59 1.65 8.25 -2.09
C SER A 59 1.53 6.83 -1.50
N LEU A 60 0.85 5.92 -2.20
CA LEU A 60 0.75 4.52 -1.79
C LEU A 60 2.10 3.79 -1.92
N LEU A 61 2.76 3.88 -3.07
CA LEU A 61 4.03 3.20 -3.34
C LEU A 61 5.14 3.66 -2.39
N GLY A 62 5.30 4.97 -2.19
CA GLY A 62 6.32 5.50 -1.29
C GLY A 62 6.11 5.10 0.17
N TYR A 63 4.85 4.90 0.58
CA TYR A 63 4.59 4.36 1.91
C TYR A 63 4.93 2.88 2.03
N ILE A 64 4.57 2.08 1.01
CA ILE A 64 4.91 0.66 0.95
C ILE A 64 6.43 0.49 1.03
N ASP A 65 7.20 1.27 0.26
CA ASP A 65 8.67 1.22 0.28
C ASP A 65 9.21 1.55 1.68
N HIS A 66 8.79 2.68 2.26
CA HIS A 66 9.25 3.09 3.59
C HIS A 66 8.89 2.08 4.69
N ALA A 67 7.66 1.56 4.67
CA ALA A 67 7.22 0.60 5.68
C ALA A 67 7.90 -0.77 5.52
N THR A 68 8.27 -1.14 4.29
CA THR A 68 9.06 -2.33 3.98
C THR A 68 10.49 -2.21 4.50
N GLU A 69 11.14 -1.05 4.35
CA GLU A 69 12.47 -0.80 4.91
C GLU A 69 12.47 -0.92 6.44
N LEU A 70 11.54 -0.26 7.12
CA LEU A 70 11.40 -0.35 8.58
C LEU A 70 11.16 -1.80 9.05
N ALA A 71 10.33 -2.54 8.31
CA ALA A 71 10.08 -3.94 8.56
C ALA A 71 11.35 -4.81 8.50
N TYR A 72 12.21 -4.57 7.50
CA TYR A 72 13.48 -5.27 7.37
C TYR A 72 14.46 -4.91 8.50
N GLU A 73 14.52 -3.63 8.88
CA GLU A 73 15.35 -3.18 10.00
C GLU A 73 14.95 -3.83 11.32
N ASP A 74 13.64 -3.88 11.62
CA ASP A 74 13.10 -4.56 12.80
C ASP A 74 13.46 -6.05 12.81
N GLN A 75 13.34 -6.73 11.67
CA GLN A 75 13.72 -8.14 11.55
C GLN A 75 15.22 -8.36 11.77
N LEU A 76 16.07 -7.48 11.24
CA LEU A 76 17.52 -7.57 11.42
C LEU A 76 17.91 -7.34 12.89
N ALA A 77 17.29 -6.36 13.55
CA ALA A 77 17.52 -6.07 14.96
C ALA A 77 17.12 -7.25 15.89
N MET A 78 16.12 -8.05 15.52
CA MET A 78 15.74 -9.25 16.27
C MET A 78 16.76 -10.41 16.11
N LEU A 79 17.65 -10.35 15.13
CA LEU A 79 18.65 -11.39 14.85
C LEU A 79 20.04 -11.08 15.45
N THR A 80 20.24 -9.90 16.02
CA THR A 80 21.51 -9.41 16.61
C THR A 80 21.42 -9.26 18.11
#